data_AF-A0A2V5LTX5-F1
#
_entry.id   AF-A0A2V5LTX5-F1
#
_cell.length_a   1.000
_cell.length_b   1.000
_cell.length_c   1.000
_cell.angle_alpha   90.00
_cell.angle_beta   90.00
_cell.angle_gamma   90.00
#
_symmetry.space_group_name_H-M   'P 1'
#
loop_
_entity.id
_entity.type
_entity.pdbx_description
1 polymer ?
#
loop_
_entity_poly.entity_id
_entity_poly.type
_entity_poly.pdbx_seq_one_letter_code
_entity_poly.pdbx_strand_id
1 'polypeptide(L)' 'QDAAATIVDLSATMGVDFLHIGATQRTALAKLLRGSVVTSVAQQLPDSIQLVIFG' A
#
# COMPACT_ATOMS: atom_id res chain seq x y z
N GLN A 1 11.23 -3.67 -11.47
CA GLN A 1 10.50 -4.31 -10.37
C GLN A 1 9.27 -3.47 -10.09
N ASP A 2 8.10 -4.10 -9.93
CA ASP A 2 6.88 -3.41 -9.51
C ASP A 2 6.94 -3.21 -7.98
N ALA A 3 6.98 -1.95 -7.55
CA ALA A 3 7.09 -1.61 -6.13
C ALA A 3 5.93 -2.19 -5.31
N ALA A 4 4.72 -2.28 -5.88
CA ALA A 4 3.57 -2.82 -5.17
C ALA A 4 3.77 -4.30 -4.81
N ALA A 5 4.18 -5.11 -5.80
CA ALA A 5 4.46 -6.53 -5.58
C ALA A 5 5.53 -6.75 -4.50
N THR A 6 6.64 -5.98 -4.54
CA THR A 6 7.69 -6.11 -3.52
C THR A 6 7.21 -5.73 -2.13
N ILE A 7 6.37 -4.70 -2.00
CA ILE A 7 5.80 -4.29 -0.70
C ILE A 7 4.89 -5.40 -0.15
N VAL A 8 4.02 -5.97 -1.00
CA VAL A 8 3.10 -7.05 -0.60
C VAL A 8 3.86 -8.30 -0.16
N ASP A 9 4.82 -8.75 -0.98
CA ASP A 9 5.62 -9.95 -0.69
C ASP A 9 6.39 -9.80 0.62
N LEU A 10 7.03 -8.64 0.84
CA LEU A 10 7.79 -8.39 2.05
C LEU A 10 6.86 -8.33 3.28
N SER A 11 5.71 -7.66 3.18
CA SER A 11 4.75 -7.55 4.29
C SER A 11 4.22 -8.93 4.70
N ALA A 12 3.87 -9.77 3.72
CA ALA A 12 3.43 -11.14 3.98
C ALA A 12 4.56 -12.01 4.55
N THR A 13 5.76 -11.91 4.00
CA THR A 13 6.95 -12.67 4.46
C THR A 13 7.31 -12.33 5.90
N MET A 14 7.19 -11.06 6.29
CA MET A 14 7.48 -10.61 7.65
C MET A 14 6.33 -10.91 8.63
N GLY A 15 5.13 -11.24 8.15
CA GLY A 15 3.97 -11.54 9.00
C GLY A 15 3.53 -10.34 9.85
N VAL A 16 3.57 -9.12 9.29
CA VAL A 16 3.19 -7.90 10.03
C VAL A 16 1.68 -7.77 10.15
N ASP A 17 1.21 -7.17 11.25
CA ASP A 17 -0.21 -6.85 11.45
C ASP A 17 -0.64 -5.58 10.71
N PHE A 18 0.30 -4.64 10.49
CA PHE A 18 0.01 -3.33 9.89
C PHE A 18 1.04 -2.96 8.83
N LEU A 19 0.55 -2.36 7.74
CA LEU A 19 1.36 -1.70 6.73
C LEU A 19 1.01 -0.22 6.67
N HIS A 20 1.93 0.64 7.10
CA HIS A 20 1.75 2.10 7.07
C HIS A 20 2.38 2.68 5.79
N ILE A 21 1.57 3.33 4.94
CA ILE A 21 2.05 3.98 3.71
C ILE A 21 1.81 5.48 3.76
N GLY A 22 2.88 6.25 3.58
CA GLY A 22 2.84 7.70 3.47
C GLY A 22 2.28 8.17 2.11
N ALA A 23 1.27 9.05 2.11
CA ALA A 23 0.74 9.69 0.92
C ALA A 23 1.22 11.15 0.85
N THR A 24 2.33 11.43 0.15
CA THR A 24 2.85 12.79 0.06
C THR A 24 2.04 13.69 -0.90
N GLN A 25 1.57 14.83 -0.37
CA GLN A 25 0.90 15.98 -1.02
C GLN A 25 -0.62 15.85 -1.24
N ARG A 26 -1.36 16.95 -0.98
CA ARG A 26 -2.85 17.08 -1.03
C ARG A 26 -3.53 16.68 -2.35
N THR A 27 -2.78 16.42 -3.42
CA THR A 27 -3.26 15.79 -4.67
C THR A 27 -3.23 14.25 -4.64
N ALA A 28 -2.81 13.64 -3.52
CA ALA A 28 -2.66 12.21 -3.34
C ALA A 28 -3.98 11.45 -3.49
N LEU A 29 -5.10 11.96 -2.98
CA LEU A 29 -6.42 11.35 -3.21
C LEU A 29 -6.73 11.20 -4.71
N ALA A 30 -6.43 12.22 -5.51
CA ALA A 30 -6.61 12.17 -6.97
C ALA A 30 -5.61 11.21 -7.67
N LYS A 31 -4.45 10.92 -7.06
CA LYS A 31 -3.49 9.91 -7.54
C LYS A 31 -3.86 8.50 -7.09
N LEU A 32 -4.40 8.32 -5.88
CA LEU A 32 -4.97 7.06 -5.39
C LEU A 32 -6.07 6.56 -6.33
N LEU A 33 -6.91 7.48 -6.82
CA LEU A 33 -7.96 7.18 -7.79
C LEU A 33 -7.43 6.92 -9.22
N ARG A 34 -6.15 7.17 -9.51
CA ARG A 34 -5.53 7.05 -10.85
C ARG A 34 -4.45 5.97 -10.96
N GLY A 35 -4.56 4.90 -10.17
CA GLY A 35 -3.65 3.74 -10.28
C GLY A 35 -2.28 3.98 -9.64
N SER A 36 -2.26 4.47 -8.40
CA SER A 36 -1.02 4.61 -7.63
C SER A 36 -0.51 3.28 -7.08
N VAL A 37 0.77 3.23 -6.67
CA VAL A 37 1.35 2.09 -5.95
C VAL A 37 0.52 1.72 -4.71
N VAL A 38 -0.01 2.71 -3.99
CA VAL A 38 -0.87 2.48 -2.81
C VAL A 38 -2.14 1.73 -3.20
N THR A 39 -2.73 2.07 -4.35
CA THR A 39 -3.92 1.41 -4.89
C THR A 39 -3.63 -0.05 -5.25
N SER A 40 -2.50 -0.30 -5.91
CA SER A 40 -2.06 -1.66 -6.25
C SER A 40 -1.77 -2.50 -5.01
N VAL A 41 -1.13 -1.91 -3.98
CA VAL A 41 -0.92 -2.59 -2.70
C VAL A 41 -2.25 -2.89 -2.02
N ALA A 42 -3.17 -1.93 -1.94
CA ALA A 42 -4.48 -2.13 -1.33
C ALA A 42 -5.31 -3.26 -1.97
N GLN A 43 -5.13 -3.52 -3.27
CA GLN A 43 -5.83 -4.58 -3.98
C GLN A 43 -5.25 -5.98 -3.77
N GLN A 44 -3.98 -6.07 -3.39
CA GLN A 44 -3.23 -7.34 -3.33
C GLN A 44 -2.83 -7.73 -1.91
N LEU A 45 -2.89 -6.80 -0.95
CA LEU A 45 -2.54 -7.06 0.42
C LEU A 45 -3.55 -8.04 1.06
N PRO A 46 -3.09 -9.09 1.77
CA PRO A 46 -3.99 -10.01 2.46
C PRO A 46 -4.84 -9.30 3.53
N ASP A 47 -6.07 -9.75 3.73
CA ASP A 47 -7.01 -9.20 4.73
C ASP A 47 -6.49 -9.29 6.18
N SER A 48 -5.49 -10.14 6.43
CA SER A 48 -4.83 -10.25 7.73
C SER A 48 -3.91 -9.08 8.05
N ILE A 49 -3.54 -8.25 7.06
CA ILE A 49 -2.65 -7.10 7.24
C ILE A 49 -3.46 -5.82 7.05
N GLN A 50 -3.56 -5.01 8.09
CA GLN A 50 -4.28 -3.75 8.02
C GLN A 50 -3.44 -2.69 7.31
N LEU A 51 -3.90 -2.24 6.14
CA LEU A 51 -3.31 -1.11 5.44
C LEU A 51 -3.75 0.22 6.08
N VAL A 52 -2.80 1.04 6.47
CA VAL A 52 -3.05 2.39 6.98
C VAL A 52 -2.35 3.41 6.09
N ILE A 53 -3.11 4.33 5.51
CA ILE A 53 -2.60 5.39 4.64
C ILE A 53 -2.54 6.68 5.45
N PHE A 54 -1.36 7.27 5.54
CA PHE A 54 -1.11 8.49 6.32
C PHE A 54 -0.57 9.61 5.42
N GLY A 55 -1.24 10.76 5.35
CA GLY A 55 -0.82 11.88 4.49
C GLY A 55 -1.79 13.06 4.45
#